data_AF-A0A0R1Y9M6-F1
#
_entry.id   AF-A0A0R1Y9M6-F1
#
_cell.length_a   1.000
_cell.length_b   1.000
_cell.length_c   1.000
_cell.angle_alpha   90.00
_cell.angle_beta   90.00
_cell.angle_gamma   90.00
#
_symmetry.space_group_name_H-M   'P 1'
#
loop_
_entity.id
_entity.type
_entity.pdbx_description
1 polymer ?
#
loop_
_entity_poly.entity_id
_entity_poly.type
_entity_poly.pdbx_seq_one_letter_code
_entity_poly.pdbx_strand_id
1 'polypeptide(L)'
;MNIGEVLKEERKRLNLSQSQMAGEILTKSFYSKVERGLFSIRTDDLLHILDLHNIDYSAFFKKVQSKKDDEELTEAKCMDLLHTAYYEQDYSKIVELRNLLKQRDTNKLNLCSINAQIIIVESSILGKLGRISETDKKHIKEAIFETNNWTENGLRLFSISMFMFNSNDINSILKTILSNIRDINSVSKEKQKIVSAILVNYLNYVAKNSKNIVMINVDKALKILDSLAVDPNNCFAKIMMKYYFNVFSGNVQEAEEVLKFLDSSGMHKIVEKIRK
;
A
#
# COMPACT_ATOMS: atom_id res chain seq x y z
N MET A 1 24.51 9.89 3.06
CA MET A 1 23.23 10.39 3.65
C MET A 1 23.30 11.90 3.63
N ASN A 2 22.44 12.56 2.87
CA ASN A 2 22.64 13.95 2.41
C ASN A 2 22.22 15.02 3.45
N ILE A 3 22.32 14.70 4.75
CA ILE A 3 21.93 15.61 5.85
C ILE A 3 22.65 16.95 5.76
N GLY A 4 23.97 16.93 5.55
CA GLY A 4 24.77 18.15 5.49
C GLY A 4 24.33 19.10 4.39
N GLU A 5 23.95 18.56 3.23
CA GLU A 5 23.45 19.37 2.12
C GLU A 5 22.07 19.95 2.39
N VAL A 6 21.16 19.18 2.99
CA VAL A 6 19.82 19.68 3.36
C VAL A 6 19.91 20.71 4.48
N LEU A 7 20.79 20.53 5.47
CA LEU A 7 21.11 21.53 6.47
C LEU A 7 21.62 22.84 5.85
N LYS A 8 22.47 22.75 4.82
CA LYS A 8 22.96 23.91 4.06
C LYS A 8 21.84 24.64 3.33
N GLU A 9 20.88 23.92 2.78
CA GLU A 9 19.70 24.50 2.13
C GLU A 9 18.76 25.19 3.11
N GLU A 10 18.43 24.54 4.24
CA GLU A 10 17.63 25.13 5.30
C GLU A 10 18.29 26.38 5.86
N ARG A 11 19.60 26.33 6.11
CA ARG A 11 20.37 27.50 6.55
C ARG A 11 20.25 28.67 5.57
N LYS A 12 20.43 28.40 4.27
CA LYS A 12 20.29 29.43 3.23
C LYS A 12 18.86 29.95 3.15
N ARG A 13 17.86 29.09 3.25
CA ARG A 13 16.43 29.46 3.26
C ARG A 13 16.10 30.40 4.42
N LEU A 14 16.71 30.17 5.58
CA LEU A 14 16.58 30.99 6.78
C LEU A 14 17.49 32.24 6.76
N ASN A 15 18.29 32.44 5.71
CA ASN A 15 19.29 33.52 5.59
C ASN A 15 20.29 33.57 6.75
N LEU A 16 20.69 32.40 7.27
CA LEU A 16 21.61 32.30 8.40
C LEU A 16 23.06 32.05 7.94
N SER A 17 24.00 32.59 8.71
CA SER A 17 25.41 32.18 8.64
C SER A 17 25.60 30.79 9.26
N GLN A 18 26.72 30.13 8.95
CA GLN A 18 27.05 28.82 9.54
C GLN A 18 27.14 28.88 11.06
N SER A 19 27.62 29.99 11.64
CA SER A 19 27.65 30.17 13.09
C SER A 19 26.24 30.29 13.69
N GLN A 20 25.36 31.08 13.05
CA GLN A 20 23.99 31.26 13.53
C GLN A 20 23.18 29.97 13.45
N MET A 21 23.38 29.19 12.38
CA MET A 21 22.72 27.90 12.23
C MET A 21 23.21 26.88 13.26
N ALA A 22 24.52 26.81 13.50
CA ALA A 22 25.12 25.90 14.46
C ALA A 22 24.77 26.24 15.92
N GLY A 23 24.48 27.51 16.23
CA GLY A 23 24.19 27.98 17.57
C GLY A 23 25.33 27.65 18.54
N GLU A 24 24.96 27.36 19.79
CA GLU A 24 25.89 26.84 20.81
C GLU A 24 26.06 25.31 20.74
N ILE A 25 25.37 24.66 19.80
CA ILE A 25 25.33 23.20 19.67
C ILE A 25 26.62 22.68 19.04
N LEU A 26 27.11 23.36 17.99
CA LEU A 26 28.32 23.00 17.26
C LEU A 26 29.20 24.21 16.98
N THR A 27 30.51 23.99 16.91
CA THR A 27 31.41 25.03 16.40
C THR A 27 31.16 25.29 14.91
N LYS A 28 31.31 26.55 14.48
CA LYS A 28 31.23 26.93 13.04
C LYS A 28 32.09 26.04 12.15
N SER A 29 33.31 25.73 12.59
CA SER A 29 34.25 24.89 11.83
C SER A 29 33.73 23.47 11.64
N PHE A 30 33.19 22.86 12.70
CA PHE A 30 32.61 21.53 12.63
C PHE A 30 31.35 21.51 11.76
N TYR A 31 30.42 22.45 12.00
CA TYR A 31 29.19 22.57 11.21
C TYR A 31 29.48 22.80 9.71
N SER A 32 30.50 23.59 9.38
CA SER A 32 30.96 23.79 8.00
C SER A 32 31.50 22.51 7.34
N LYS A 33 32.10 21.59 8.12
CA LYS A 33 32.53 20.27 7.63
C LYS A 33 31.34 19.33 7.43
N VAL A 34 30.33 19.40 8.30
CA VAL A 34 29.07 18.68 8.15
C VAL A 34 28.35 19.12 6.86
N GLU A 35 28.18 20.42 6.61
CA GLU A 35 27.54 20.93 5.39
C GLU A 35 28.24 20.51 4.08
N ARG A 36 29.54 20.21 4.15
CA ARG A 36 30.35 19.74 3.02
C ARG A 36 30.38 18.22 2.90
N GLY A 37 29.67 17.49 3.76
CA GLY A 37 29.66 16.03 3.76
C GLY A 37 30.97 15.38 4.22
N LEU A 38 31.90 16.15 4.80
CA LEU A 38 33.19 15.63 5.27
C LEU A 38 33.06 14.92 6.61
N PHE A 39 32.11 15.34 7.43
CA PHE A 39 31.91 14.86 8.80
C PHE A 39 30.43 14.50 8.98
N SER A 40 30.15 13.43 9.73
CA SER A 40 28.80 13.12 10.18
C SER A 40 28.42 14.01 11.37
N ILE A 41 27.12 14.23 11.52
CA ILE A 41 26.53 14.88 12.68
C ILE A 41 25.85 13.81 13.55
N ARG A 42 25.93 13.94 14.88
CA ARG A 42 25.17 13.06 15.78
C ARG A 42 23.68 13.39 15.69
N THR A 43 22.84 12.39 15.92
CA THR A 43 21.39 12.57 15.89
C THR A 43 20.93 13.63 16.88
N ASP A 44 21.44 13.64 18.12
CA ASP A 44 21.06 14.63 19.13
C ASP A 44 21.39 16.06 18.69
N ASP A 45 22.61 16.28 18.15
CA ASP A 45 23.03 17.59 17.65
C ASP A 45 22.18 18.04 16.46
N LEU A 46 21.81 17.10 15.58
CA LEU A 46 20.90 17.37 14.46
C LEU A 46 19.52 17.80 14.96
N LEU A 47 18.91 17.03 15.87
CA LEU A 47 17.57 17.33 16.39
C LEU A 47 17.56 18.69 17.11
N HIS A 48 18.56 18.97 17.94
CA HIS A 48 18.69 20.27 18.59
C HIS A 48 18.83 21.43 17.59
N ILE A 49 19.56 21.25 16.48
CA ILE A 49 19.65 22.28 15.43
C ILE A 49 18.31 22.48 14.75
N LEU A 50 17.56 21.41 14.48
CA LEU A 50 16.23 21.51 13.87
C LEU A 50 15.25 22.23 14.80
N ASP A 51 15.26 21.92 16.09
CA ASP A 51 14.43 22.58 17.11
C ASP A 51 14.78 24.06 17.27
N LEU A 52 16.08 24.38 17.36
CA LEU A 52 16.58 25.75 17.50
C LEU A 52 16.02 26.68 16.42
N HIS A 53 15.81 26.17 15.21
CA HIS A 53 15.35 26.94 14.05
C HIS A 53 13.91 26.61 13.63
N ASN A 54 13.15 25.88 14.46
CA ASN A 54 11.77 25.45 14.19
C ASN A 54 11.61 24.76 12.81
N ILE A 55 12.54 23.89 12.45
CA ILE A 55 12.49 23.12 11.22
C ILE A 55 11.69 21.83 11.48
N ASP A 56 10.55 21.67 10.80
CA ASP A 56 9.74 20.47 10.90
C ASP A 56 10.53 19.21 10.49
N TYR A 57 10.57 18.22 11.38
CA TYR A 57 11.32 16.99 11.18
C TYR A 57 10.84 16.23 9.95
N SER A 58 9.52 16.13 9.77
CA SER A 58 8.93 15.37 8.66
C SER A 58 9.32 15.99 7.32
N ALA A 59 9.22 17.31 7.20
CA ALA A 59 9.64 18.07 6.02
C ALA A 59 11.15 17.96 5.77
N PHE A 60 11.96 18.06 6.82
CA PHE A 60 13.42 17.94 6.71
C PHE A 60 13.83 16.57 6.20
N PHE A 61 13.37 15.48 6.84
CA PHE A 61 13.73 14.13 6.43
C PHE A 61 13.13 13.75 5.08
N LYS A 62 11.98 14.31 4.69
CA LYS A 62 11.46 14.18 3.33
C LYS A 62 12.41 14.78 2.28
N LYS A 63 13.01 15.95 2.55
CA LYS A 63 14.05 16.54 1.67
C LYS A 63 15.33 15.71 1.63
N VAL A 64 15.72 15.13 2.76
CA VAL A 64 16.89 14.22 2.81
C VAL A 64 16.63 12.96 1.97
N GLN A 65 15.41 12.42 2.01
CA GLN A 65 14.99 11.29 1.18
C GLN A 65 14.90 11.65 -0.30
N SER A 66 14.30 12.78 -0.66
CA SER A 66 14.16 13.19 -2.07
C SER A 66 15.51 13.39 -2.77
N LYS A 67 16.57 13.72 -2.04
CA LYS A 67 17.93 13.80 -2.57
C LYS A 67 18.63 12.44 -2.71
N LYS A 68 18.07 11.35 -2.19
CA LYS A 68 18.49 9.97 -2.45
C LYS A 68 17.70 9.32 -3.59
N ASP A 69 16.50 9.82 -3.87
CA ASP A 69 15.52 9.18 -4.77
C ASP A 69 15.94 9.11 -6.25
N ASP A 70 17.03 9.76 -6.66
CA ASP A 70 17.55 9.62 -8.04
C ASP A 70 18.28 8.28 -8.28
N GLU A 71 18.68 7.56 -7.22
CA GLU A 71 19.45 6.30 -7.35
C GLU A 71 18.76 5.04 -6.78
N GLU A 72 18.03 5.12 -5.66
CA GLU A 72 17.42 3.95 -5.01
C GLU A 72 15.99 3.69 -5.53
N LEU A 73 15.69 2.45 -5.95
CA LEU A 73 14.32 2.02 -6.24
C LEU A 73 13.58 1.76 -4.93
N THR A 74 12.49 2.47 -4.69
CA THR A 74 11.68 2.34 -3.47
C THR A 74 10.50 1.40 -3.68
N GLU A 75 10.03 0.79 -2.58
CA GLU A 75 8.82 -0.04 -2.60
C GLU A 75 7.59 0.75 -3.04
N ALA A 76 7.45 2.01 -2.61
CA ALA A 76 6.38 2.90 -3.03
C ALA A 76 6.34 3.05 -4.56
N LYS A 77 7.49 3.27 -5.20
CA LYS A 77 7.59 3.37 -6.67
C LYS A 77 7.22 2.06 -7.36
N CYS A 78 7.61 0.92 -6.80
CA CYS A 78 7.18 -0.39 -7.31
C CYS A 78 5.65 -0.55 -7.22
N MET A 79 5.05 -0.16 -6.10
CA MET A 79 3.60 -0.26 -5.91
C MET A 79 2.84 0.70 -6.82
N ASP A 80 3.34 1.92 -7.06
CA ASP A 80 2.72 2.88 -7.98
C ASP A 80 2.71 2.37 -9.42
N LEU A 81 3.82 1.75 -9.87
CA LEU A 81 3.89 1.12 -11.19
C LEU A 81 2.93 -0.06 -11.31
N LEU A 82 2.84 -0.93 -10.31
CA LEU A 82 1.90 -2.05 -10.27
C LEU A 82 0.44 -1.58 -10.26
N HIS A 83 0.13 -0.55 -9.47
CA HIS A 83 -1.20 0.05 -9.37
C HIS A 83 -1.63 0.63 -10.72
N THR A 84 -0.76 1.43 -11.34
CA THR A 84 -0.99 2.03 -12.66
C THR A 84 -1.19 0.95 -13.71
N ALA A 85 -0.30 -0.06 -13.77
CA ALA A 85 -0.43 -1.19 -14.68
C ALA A 85 -1.81 -1.87 -14.57
N TYR A 86 -2.28 -2.12 -13.35
CA TYR A 86 -3.54 -2.82 -13.12
C TYR A 86 -4.78 -1.98 -13.46
N TYR A 87 -4.85 -0.72 -13.04
CA TYR A 87 -6.05 0.09 -13.24
C TYR A 87 -6.15 0.69 -14.65
N GLU A 88 -5.01 1.01 -15.25
CA GLU A 88 -4.94 1.56 -16.61
C GLU A 88 -4.81 0.47 -17.68
N GLN A 89 -4.59 -0.78 -17.26
CA GLN A 89 -4.29 -1.91 -18.15
C GLN A 89 -3.02 -1.68 -18.99
N ASP A 90 -2.06 -0.95 -18.41
CA ASP A 90 -0.82 -0.56 -19.09
C ASP A 90 0.29 -1.57 -18.82
N TYR A 91 0.50 -2.48 -19.79
CA TYR A 91 1.59 -3.45 -19.74
C TYR A 91 2.98 -2.81 -19.74
N SER A 92 3.14 -1.61 -20.30
CA SER A 92 4.43 -0.91 -20.34
C SER A 92 4.98 -0.62 -18.94
N LYS A 93 4.10 -0.42 -17.95
CA LYS A 93 4.49 -0.24 -16.54
C LYS A 93 5.09 -1.49 -15.91
N ILE A 94 4.67 -2.67 -16.34
CA ILE A 94 5.31 -3.93 -15.94
C ILE A 94 6.72 -4.04 -16.54
N VAL A 95 6.87 -3.65 -17.81
CA VAL A 95 8.18 -3.63 -18.48
C VAL A 95 9.12 -2.62 -17.81
N GLU A 96 8.62 -1.42 -17.51
CA GLU A 96 9.35 -0.37 -16.78
C GLU A 96 9.83 -0.89 -15.42
N LEU A 97 8.93 -1.47 -14.62
CA LEU A 97 9.26 -2.02 -13.30
C LEU A 97 10.35 -3.10 -13.39
N ARG A 98 10.24 -4.04 -14.34
CA ARG A 98 11.26 -5.08 -14.55
C ARG A 98 12.62 -4.51 -14.92
N ASN A 99 12.65 -3.44 -15.72
CA ASN A 99 13.90 -2.77 -16.06
C ASN A 99 14.53 -2.08 -14.85
N LEU A 100 13.71 -1.38 -14.05
CA LEU A 100 14.17 -0.74 -12.81
C LEU A 100 14.75 -1.76 -11.82
N LEU A 101 14.08 -2.90 -11.63
CA LEU A 101 14.54 -3.98 -10.75
C LEU A 101 15.89 -4.58 -11.18
N LYS A 102 16.24 -4.53 -12.48
CA LYS A 102 17.53 -4.99 -13.00
C LYS A 102 18.64 -3.94 -12.89
N GLN A 103 18.29 -2.67 -12.95
CA GLN A 103 19.25 -1.56 -13.09
C GLN A 103 19.59 -0.86 -11.77
N ARG A 104 18.76 -1.04 -10.73
CA ARG A 104 18.86 -0.32 -9.46
C ARG A 104 19.22 -1.26 -8.31
N ASP A 105 19.71 -0.69 -7.20
CA ASP A 105 19.88 -1.44 -5.96
C ASP A 105 18.50 -1.87 -5.43
N THR A 106 18.35 -3.17 -5.17
CA THR A 106 17.11 -3.80 -4.71
C THR A 106 17.26 -4.48 -3.35
N ASN A 107 18.41 -4.32 -2.66
CA ASN A 107 18.70 -5.00 -1.40
C ASN A 107 17.71 -4.68 -0.26
N LYS A 108 17.00 -3.56 -0.35
CA LYS A 108 15.99 -3.14 0.64
C LYS A 108 14.57 -3.56 0.26
N LEU A 109 14.38 -4.17 -0.91
CA LEU A 109 13.06 -4.53 -1.43
C LEU A 109 12.73 -5.98 -1.11
N ASN A 110 11.46 -6.24 -0.80
CA ASN A 110 10.94 -7.61 -0.81
C ASN A 110 10.67 -8.05 -2.26
N LEU A 111 11.73 -8.51 -2.94
CA LEU A 111 11.67 -8.95 -4.33
C LEU A 111 10.71 -10.12 -4.53
N CYS A 112 10.58 -11.01 -3.54
CA CYS A 112 9.64 -12.13 -3.59
C CYS A 112 8.20 -11.61 -3.73
N SER A 113 7.80 -10.68 -2.88
CA SER A 113 6.48 -10.06 -2.94
C SER A 113 6.26 -9.27 -4.23
N ILE A 114 7.24 -8.46 -4.64
CA ILE A 114 7.14 -7.65 -5.86
C ILE A 114 6.98 -8.56 -7.09
N ASN A 115 7.78 -9.61 -7.22
CA ASN A 115 7.69 -10.54 -8.34
C ASN A 115 6.35 -11.29 -8.35
N ALA A 116 5.85 -11.73 -7.20
CA ALA A 116 4.52 -12.33 -7.09
C ALA A 116 3.41 -11.37 -7.55
N GLN A 117 3.49 -10.08 -7.17
CA GLN A 117 2.54 -9.06 -7.64
C GLN A 117 2.64 -8.83 -9.15
N ILE A 118 3.86 -8.78 -9.71
CA ILE A 118 4.09 -8.67 -11.16
C ILE A 118 3.38 -9.80 -11.90
N ILE A 119 3.55 -11.05 -11.45
CA ILE A 119 2.92 -12.22 -12.09
C ILE A 119 1.40 -12.07 -12.13
N ILE A 120 0.78 -11.68 -11.01
CA ILE A 120 -0.67 -11.55 -10.90
C ILE A 120 -1.18 -10.41 -11.79
N VAL A 121 -0.55 -9.23 -11.71
CA VAL A 121 -0.98 -8.04 -12.46
C VAL A 121 -0.78 -8.26 -13.97
N GLU A 122 0.36 -8.78 -14.40
CA GLU A 122 0.60 -9.14 -15.80
C GLU A 122 -0.42 -10.17 -16.30
N SER A 123 -0.66 -11.23 -15.52
CA SER A 123 -1.64 -12.25 -15.88
C SER A 123 -3.05 -11.69 -15.95
N SER A 124 -3.39 -10.70 -15.12
CA SER A 124 -4.67 -9.98 -15.21
C SER A 124 -4.77 -9.17 -16.49
N ILE A 125 -3.75 -8.38 -16.84
CA ILE A 125 -3.73 -7.55 -18.06
C ILE A 125 -3.84 -8.42 -19.32
N LEU A 126 -3.13 -9.56 -19.32
CA LEU A 126 -3.11 -10.48 -20.46
C LEU A 126 -4.33 -11.41 -20.53
N GLY A 127 -5.27 -11.35 -19.58
CA GLY A 127 -6.42 -12.27 -19.52
C GLY A 127 -6.01 -13.74 -19.27
N LYS A 128 -4.88 -13.96 -18.57
CA LYS A 128 -4.25 -15.27 -18.35
C LYS A 128 -4.27 -15.73 -16.88
N LEU A 129 -5.09 -15.12 -16.01
CA LEU A 129 -5.18 -15.51 -14.58
C LEU A 129 -5.45 -17.01 -14.39
N GLY A 130 -6.33 -17.61 -15.20
CA GLY A 130 -6.62 -19.05 -15.16
C GLY A 130 -5.50 -19.95 -15.71
N ARG A 131 -4.43 -19.36 -16.28
CA ARG A 131 -3.29 -20.05 -16.90
C ARG A 131 -1.98 -19.81 -16.16
N ILE A 132 -2.01 -19.19 -14.97
CA ILE A 132 -0.84 -19.09 -14.10
C ILE A 132 -0.37 -20.51 -13.76
N SER A 133 0.92 -20.77 -13.93
CA SER A 133 1.50 -22.10 -13.73
C SER A 133 1.43 -22.53 -12.26
N GLU A 134 1.42 -23.83 -11.97
CA GLU A 134 1.45 -24.31 -10.57
C GLU A 134 2.72 -23.87 -9.82
N THR A 135 3.84 -23.73 -10.54
CA THR A 135 5.08 -23.17 -10.00
C THR A 135 4.90 -21.72 -9.56
N ASP A 136 4.30 -20.89 -10.40
CA ASP A 136 4.03 -19.48 -10.06
C ASP A 136 2.99 -19.37 -8.94
N LYS A 137 1.96 -20.23 -8.96
CA LYS A 137 0.97 -20.28 -7.87
C LYS A 137 1.63 -20.62 -6.53
N LYS A 138 2.57 -21.58 -6.52
CA LYS A 138 3.36 -21.93 -5.34
C LYS A 138 4.21 -20.74 -4.88
N HIS A 139 4.92 -20.08 -5.80
CA HIS A 139 5.72 -18.89 -5.49
C HIS A 139 4.87 -17.75 -4.88
N ILE A 140 3.70 -17.48 -5.45
CA ILE A 140 2.76 -16.49 -4.91
C ILE A 140 2.30 -16.87 -3.49
N LYS A 141 1.96 -18.15 -3.25
CA LYS A 141 1.57 -18.62 -1.91
C LYS A 141 2.72 -18.49 -0.91
N GLU A 142 3.94 -18.84 -1.31
CA GLU A 142 5.13 -18.64 -0.48
C GLU A 142 5.34 -17.17 -0.13
N ALA A 143 5.15 -16.25 -1.08
CA ALA A 143 5.23 -14.81 -0.82
C ALA A 143 4.11 -14.28 0.11
N ILE A 144 2.91 -14.90 0.08
CA ILE A 144 1.81 -14.55 1.00
C ILE A 144 2.14 -14.97 2.43
N PHE A 145 2.71 -16.17 2.59
CA PHE A 145 2.96 -16.80 3.89
C PHE A 145 4.43 -16.77 4.31
N GLU A 146 5.22 -15.85 3.75
CA GLU A 146 6.66 -15.73 3.99
C GLU A 146 6.97 -15.54 5.49
N THR A 147 6.08 -14.85 6.21
CA THR A 147 6.20 -14.59 7.64
C THR A 147 5.00 -15.13 8.41
N ASN A 148 5.22 -15.60 9.64
CA ASN A 148 4.16 -16.05 10.54
C ASN A 148 3.16 -14.92 10.91
N ASN A 149 3.55 -13.66 10.74
CA ASN A 149 2.70 -12.49 10.94
C ASN A 149 2.24 -11.94 9.58
N TRP A 150 1.00 -11.48 9.49
CA TRP A 150 0.45 -10.82 8.30
C TRP A 150 1.11 -9.45 8.05
N THR A 151 2.08 -9.41 7.13
CA THR A 151 2.66 -8.16 6.61
C THR A 151 1.69 -7.47 5.66
N GLU A 152 1.86 -6.16 5.43
CA GLU A 152 1.06 -5.43 4.44
C GLU A 152 1.19 -6.02 3.03
N ASN A 153 2.39 -6.49 2.67
CA ASN A 153 2.66 -7.19 1.42
C ASN A 153 1.93 -8.53 1.30
N GLY A 154 1.99 -9.36 2.34
CA GLY A 154 1.26 -10.64 2.36
C GLY A 154 -0.25 -10.43 2.28
N LEU A 155 -0.79 -9.44 3.00
CA LEU A 155 -2.20 -9.06 2.95
C LEU A 155 -2.61 -8.55 1.56
N ARG A 156 -1.80 -7.69 0.93
CA ARG A 156 -2.05 -7.17 -0.41
C ARG A 156 -2.05 -8.30 -1.44
N LEU A 157 -1.04 -9.18 -1.40
CA LEU A 157 -0.95 -10.36 -2.26
C LEU A 157 -2.17 -11.26 -2.10
N PHE A 158 -2.57 -11.56 -0.86
CA PHE A 158 -3.79 -12.34 -0.61
C PHE A 158 -5.02 -11.66 -1.23
N SER A 159 -5.17 -10.35 -1.05
CA SER A 159 -6.29 -9.57 -1.62
C SER A 159 -6.42 -9.73 -3.13
N ILE A 160 -5.30 -9.74 -3.87
CA ILE A 160 -5.30 -9.81 -5.34
C ILE A 160 -5.22 -11.24 -5.90
N SER A 161 -4.99 -12.25 -5.06
CA SER A 161 -4.79 -13.65 -5.47
C SER A 161 -5.91 -14.60 -5.02
N MET A 162 -7.01 -14.09 -4.43
CA MET A 162 -8.11 -14.92 -3.92
C MET A 162 -8.64 -15.97 -4.91
N PHE A 163 -8.62 -15.67 -6.22
CA PHE A 163 -9.04 -16.61 -7.27
C PHE A 163 -8.24 -17.92 -7.33
N MET A 164 -7.06 -17.97 -6.69
CA MET A 164 -6.18 -19.15 -6.63
C MET A 164 -6.50 -20.10 -5.47
N PHE A 165 -7.40 -19.69 -4.56
CA PHE A 165 -7.72 -20.42 -3.34
C PHE A 165 -9.10 -21.05 -3.43
N ASN A 166 -9.27 -22.20 -2.80
CA ASN A 166 -10.59 -22.79 -2.62
C ASN A 166 -11.33 -22.07 -1.47
N SER A 167 -12.64 -22.31 -1.37
CA SER A 167 -13.48 -21.65 -0.37
C SER A 167 -13.05 -21.92 1.07
N ASN A 168 -12.55 -23.13 1.38
CA ASN A 168 -12.11 -23.49 2.73
C ASN A 168 -10.85 -22.73 3.12
N ASP A 169 -9.88 -22.63 2.21
CA ASP A 169 -8.64 -21.89 2.40
C ASP A 169 -8.95 -20.41 2.64
N ILE A 170 -9.77 -19.78 1.78
CA ILE A 170 -10.14 -18.36 1.92
C ILE A 170 -10.80 -18.10 3.29
N ASN A 171 -11.75 -18.94 3.69
CA ASN A 171 -12.44 -18.78 4.97
C ASN A 171 -11.50 -18.95 6.16
N SER A 172 -10.55 -19.90 6.10
CA SER A 172 -9.54 -20.11 7.15
C SER A 172 -8.56 -18.94 7.25
N ILE A 173 -8.07 -18.46 6.10
CA ILE A 173 -7.17 -17.31 6.02
C ILE A 173 -7.87 -16.06 6.56
N LEU A 174 -9.11 -15.79 6.11
CA LEU A 174 -9.89 -14.65 6.56
C LEU A 174 -10.10 -14.68 8.08
N LYS A 175 -10.44 -15.83 8.65
CA LYS A 175 -10.58 -15.99 10.11
C LYS A 175 -9.29 -15.60 10.85
N THR A 176 -8.14 -15.99 10.32
CA THR A 176 -6.82 -15.69 10.88
C THR A 176 -6.44 -14.20 10.75
N ILE A 177 -6.75 -13.57 9.61
CA ILE A 177 -6.56 -12.13 9.43
C ILE A 177 -7.43 -11.36 10.45
N LEU A 178 -8.70 -11.74 10.55
CA LEU A 178 -9.67 -11.06 11.40
C LEU A 178 -9.46 -11.28 12.90
N SER A 179 -8.90 -12.43 13.33
CA SER A 179 -8.57 -12.63 14.75
C SER A 179 -7.49 -11.67 15.25
N ASN A 180 -6.66 -11.14 14.34
CA ASN A 180 -5.63 -10.17 14.65
C ASN A 180 -6.12 -8.72 14.62
N ILE A 181 -7.41 -8.49 14.34
CA ILE A 181 -8.00 -7.16 14.20
C ILE A 181 -9.20 -7.09 15.15
N ARG A 182 -8.99 -6.47 16.32
CA ARG A 182 -10.09 -6.22 17.28
C ARG A 182 -11.00 -5.08 16.81
N ASP A 183 -10.38 -4.01 16.33
CA ASP A 183 -11.04 -2.83 15.76
C ASP A 183 -10.27 -2.40 14.50
N ILE A 184 -10.99 -2.25 13.38
CA ILE A 184 -10.40 -1.82 12.10
C ILE A 184 -10.02 -0.34 12.11
N ASN A 185 -10.57 0.47 13.02
CA ASN A 185 -10.25 1.88 13.14
C ASN A 185 -8.98 2.14 13.96
N SER A 186 -8.51 1.14 14.72
CA SER A 186 -7.31 1.25 15.54
C SER A 186 -6.03 0.80 14.83
N VAL A 187 -6.11 0.26 13.60
CA VAL A 187 -4.93 -0.13 12.82
C VAL A 187 -4.38 1.04 11.99
N SER A 188 -3.18 0.90 11.42
CA SER A 188 -2.62 1.91 10.51
C SER A 188 -3.56 2.16 9.32
N LYS A 189 -3.55 3.38 8.77
CA LYS A 189 -4.39 3.74 7.61
C LYS A 189 -4.15 2.81 6.40
N GLU A 190 -2.90 2.44 6.15
CA GLU A 190 -2.56 1.52 5.05
C GLU A 190 -3.11 0.12 5.32
N LYS A 191 -2.93 -0.41 6.53
CA LYS A 191 -3.51 -1.71 6.92
C LYS A 191 -5.04 -1.69 6.87
N GLN A 192 -5.68 -0.60 7.30
CA GLN A 192 -7.14 -0.41 7.20
C GLN A 192 -7.60 -0.49 5.73
N LYS A 193 -6.90 0.18 4.81
CA LYS A 193 -7.18 0.14 3.37
C LYS A 193 -7.05 -1.27 2.80
N ILE A 194 -5.96 -1.97 3.12
CA ILE A 194 -5.71 -3.33 2.61
C ILE A 194 -6.76 -4.31 3.16
N VAL A 195 -7.05 -4.27 4.46
CA VAL A 195 -8.06 -5.13 5.08
C VAL A 195 -9.45 -4.85 4.50
N SER A 196 -9.81 -3.58 4.29
CA SER A 196 -11.09 -3.23 3.66
C SER A 196 -11.19 -3.81 2.24
N ALA A 197 -10.12 -3.75 1.46
CA ALA A 197 -10.06 -4.36 0.13
C ALA A 197 -10.20 -5.89 0.19
N ILE A 198 -9.55 -6.56 1.16
CA ILE A 198 -9.72 -8.00 1.38
C ILE A 198 -11.18 -8.36 1.65
N LEU A 199 -11.86 -7.59 2.51
CA LEU A 199 -13.27 -7.86 2.84
C LEU A 199 -14.18 -7.65 1.63
N VAL A 200 -13.99 -6.57 0.88
CA VAL A 200 -14.75 -6.32 -0.36
C VAL A 200 -14.51 -7.43 -1.39
N ASN A 201 -13.26 -7.87 -1.57
CA ASN A 201 -12.91 -8.96 -2.50
C ASN A 201 -13.47 -10.31 -2.05
N TYR A 202 -13.47 -10.57 -0.73
CA TYR A 202 -14.09 -11.75 -0.16
C TYR A 202 -15.60 -11.78 -0.42
N LEU A 203 -16.30 -10.68 -0.15
CA LEU A 203 -17.74 -10.58 -0.40
C LEU A 203 -18.06 -10.78 -1.89
N ASN A 204 -17.26 -10.21 -2.80
CA ASN A 204 -17.36 -10.46 -4.24
C ASN A 204 -17.19 -11.94 -4.59
N TYR A 205 -16.16 -12.58 -4.02
CA TYR A 205 -15.87 -13.99 -4.24
C TYR A 205 -17.04 -14.86 -3.80
N VAL A 206 -17.62 -14.61 -2.62
CA VAL A 206 -18.75 -15.36 -2.09
C VAL A 206 -20.01 -15.15 -2.94
N ALA A 207 -20.30 -13.91 -3.35
CA ALA A 207 -21.44 -13.60 -4.20
C ALA A 207 -21.41 -14.35 -5.55
N LYS A 208 -20.21 -14.56 -6.11
CA LYS A 208 -20.01 -15.30 -7.36
C LYS A 208 -19.97 -16.81 -7.19
N ASN A 209 -19.57 -17.31 -6.02
CA ASN A 209 -19.38 -18.74 -5.73
C ASN A 209 -20.43 -19.26 -4.73
N SER A 210 -21.70 -19.21 -5.14
CA SER A 210 -22.89 -19.46 -4.31
C SER A 210 -23.01 -20.86 -3.66
N LYS A 211 -22.11 -21.80 -3.97
CA LYS A 211 -22.22 -23.20 -3.51
C LYS A 211 -21.68 -23.46 -2.10
N ASN A 212 -20.84 -22.58 -1.54
CA ASN A 212 -20.17 -22.80 -0.25
C ASN A 212 -20.14 -21.52 0.63
N ILE A 213 -21.30 -20.88 0.81
CA ILE A 213 -21.40 -19.64 1.61
C ILE A 213 -21.26 -19.96 3.10
N VAL A 214 -20.21 -19.44 3.73
CA VAL A 214 -20.06 -19.43 5.18
C VAL A 214 -20.64 -18.10 5.68
N MET A 215 -21.96 -18.05 5.89
CA MET A 215 -22.68 -16.79 6.15
C MET A 215 -22.13 -16.02 7.35
N ILE A 216 -21.67 -16.73 8.39
CA ILE A 216 -21.03 -16.11 9.55
C ILE A 216 -19.81 -15.24 9.20
N ASN A 217 -19.06 -15.60 8.15
CA ASN A 217 -17.93 -14.81 7.69
C ASN A 217 -18.38 -13.61 6.82
N VAL A 218 -19.47 -13.76 6.07
CA VAL A 218 -20.13 -12.66 5.33
C VAL A 218 -20.62 -11.60 6.32
N ASP A 219 -21.38 -12.00 7.33
CA ASP A 219 -21.90 -11.09 8.36
C ASP A 219 -20.77 -10.37 9.08
N LYS A 220 -19.70 -11.09 9.42
CA LYS A 220 -18.53 -10.51 10.07
C LYS A 220 -17.81 -9.50 9.18
N ALA A 221 -17.66 -9.80 7.88
CA ALA A 221 -17.06 -8.87 6.93
C ALA A 221 -17.90 -7.60 6.75
N LEU A 222 -19.22 -7.75 6.58
CA LEU A 222 -20.14 -6.61 6.47
C LEU A 222 -20.10 -5.74 7.73
N LYS A 223 -20.15 -6.35 8.92
CA LYS A 223 -20.09 -5.63 10.21
C LYS A 223 -18.79 -4.83 10.37
N ILE A 224 -17.65 -5.40 9.97
CA ILE A 224 -16.37 -4.69 10.06
C ILE A 224 -16.35 -3.51 9.09
N LEU A 225 -16.80 -3.68 7.84
CA LEU A 225 -16.85 -2.57 6.88
C LEU A 225 -17.82 -1.47 7.31
N ASP A 226 -18.96 -1.84 7.92
CA ASP A 226 -19.91 -0.88 8.47
C ASP A 226 -19.31 -0.07 9.62
N SER A 227 -18.50 -0.71 10.46
CA SER A 227 -17.81 -0.07 11.59
C SER A 227 -16.71 0.92 11.21
N LEU A 228 -16.30 0.99 9.94
CA LEU A 228 -15.28 1.96 9.48
C LEU A 228 -15.68 3.39 9.86
N ALA A 229 -14.71 4.20 10.26
CA ALA A 229 -14.92 5.61 10.52
C ALA A 229 -15.41 6.33 9.25
N VAL A 230 -16.24 7.37 9.43
CA VAL A 230 -16.71 8.24 8.36
C VAL A 230 -15.57 9.17 7.94
N ASP A 231 -14.69 8.65 7.09
CA ASP A 231 -13.52 9.32 6.53
C ASP A 231 -13.53 9.17 4.99
N PRO A 232 -13.14 10.20 4.21
CA PRO A 232 -13.10 10.11 2.75
C PRO A 232 -12.32 8.90 2.21
N ASN A 233 -11.25 8.48 2.89
CA ASN A 233 -10.45 7.31 2.50
C ASN A 233 -11.24 5.99 2.62
N ASN A 234 -12.30 5.95 3.41
CA ASN A 234 -13.14 4.77 3.64
C ASN A 234 -14.42 4.76 2.79
N CYS A 235 -14.68 5.81 2.00
CA CYS A 235 -15.92 5.98 1.25
C CYS A 235 -16.23 4.78 0.35
N PHE A 236 -15.26 4.34 -0.46
CA PHE A 236 -15.45 3.20 -1.35
C PHE A 236 -15.79 1.91 -0.59
N ALA A 237 -15.08 1.63 0.51
CA ALA A 237 -15.33 0.43 1.32
C ALA A 237 -16.74 0.43 1.95
N LYS A 238 -17.22 1.60 2.41
CA LYS A 238 -18.59 1.76 2.93
C LYS A 238 -19.66 1.63 1.84
N ILE A 239 -19.43 2.16 0.64
CA ILE A 239 -20.33 1.99 -0.50
C ILE A 239 -20.44 0.50 -0.86
N MET A 240 -19.30 -0.19 -0.94
CA MET A 240 -19.27 -1.62 -1.26
C MET A 240 -19.89 -2.48 -0.16
N MET A 241 -19.77 -2.08 1.12
CA MET A 241 -20.50 -2.71 2.22
C MET A 241 -22.01 -2.65 1.96
N LYS A 242 -22.55 -1.47 1.63
CA LYS A 242 -23.98 -1.31 1.36
C LYS A 242 -24.42 -2.13 0.15
N TYR A 243 -23.63 -2.14 -0.93
CA TYR A 243 -23.86 -2.97 -2.10
C TYR A 243 -23.98 -4.45 -1.72
N TYR A 244 -22.95 -5.02 -1.07
CA TYR A 244 -22.96 -6.44 -0.74
C TYR A 244 -24.00 -6.80 0.31
N PHE A 245 -24.29 -5.92 1.27
CA PHE A 245 -25.41 -6.10 2.18
C PHE A 245 -26.73 -6.30 1.42
N ASN A 246 -27.00 -5.44 0.43
CA ASN A 246 -28.21 -5.56 -0.40
C ASN A 246 -28.19 -6.84 -1.26
N VAL A 247 -27.04 -7.21 -1.83
CA VAL A 247 -26.88 -8.46 -2.60
C VAL A 247 -27.23 -9.68 -1.75
N PHE A 248 -26.66 -9.80 -0.54
CA PHE A 248 -26.90 -10.96 0.34
C PHE A 248 -28.28 -10.93 1.01
N SER A 249 -28.91 -9.77 1.11
CA SER A 249 -30.28 -9.64 1.64
C SER A 249 -31.37 -9.87 0.58
N GLY A 250 -31.00 -10.02 -0.70
CA GLY A 250 -31.97 -10.15 -1.81
C GLY A 250 -32.60 -8.83 -2.26
N ASN A 251 -32.06 -7.69 -1.82
CA ASN A 251 -32.52 -6.35 -2.17
C ASN A 251 -31.92 -5.92 -3.52
N VAL A 252 -32.37 -6.55 -4.60
CA VAL A 252 -31.78 -6.42 -5.94
C VAL A 252 -31.82 -4.99 -6.47
N GLN A 253 -32.93 -4.27 -6.23
CA GLN A 253 -33.09 -2.90 -6.72
C GLN A 253 -32.07 -1.97 -6.05
N GLU A 254 -31.93 -2.06 -4.73
CA GLU A 254 -31.02 -1.23 -3.94
C GLU A 254 -29.55 -1.58 -4.22
N ALA A 255 -29.23 -2.83 -4.54
CA ALA A 255 -27.90 -3.21 -5.01
C ALA A 255 -27.59 -2.56 -6.36
N GLU A 256 -28.54 -2.59 -7.30
CA GLU A 256 -28.39 -2.00 -8.63
C GLU A 256 -28.30 -0.46 -8.58
N GLU A 257 -29.01 0.20 -7.67
CA GLU A 257 -28.90 1.64 -7.43
C GLU A 257 -27.47 2.04 -7.00
N VAL A 258 -26.80 1.23 -6.18
CA VAL A 258 -25.40 1.49 -5.81
C VAL A 258 -24.49 1.36 -7.04
N LEU A 259 -24.69 0.36 -7.90
CA LEU A 259 -23.89 0.23 -9.13
C LEU A 259 -24.13 1.40 -10.10
N LYS A 260 -25.37 1.86 -10.26
CA LYS A 260 -25.71 3.04 -11.06
C LYS A 260 -25.07 4.33 -10.51
N PHE A 261 -25.04 4.49 -9.19
CA PHE A 261 -24.35 5.60 -8.55
C PHE A 261 -22.85 5.59 -8.87
N LEU A 262 -22.20 4.43 -8.76
CA LEU A 262 -20.78 4.29 -9.12
C LEU A 262 -20.55 4.61 -10.61
N ASP A 263 -21.38 4.08 -11.49
CA ASP A 263 -21.29 4.26 -12.94
C ASP A 263 -21.42 5.74 -13.35
N SER A 264 -22.47 6.41 -12.86
CA SER A 264 -22.72 7.84 -13.09
C SER A 264 -21.67 8.76 -12.47
N SER A 265 -20.89 8.25 -11.50
CA SER A 265 -19.74 8.95 -10.90
C SER A 265 -18.43 8.71 -11.65
N GLY A 266 -18.46 8.10 -12.83
CA GLY A 266 -17.28 7.85 -13.66
C GLY A 266 -16.50 6.58 -13.30
N MET A 267 -17.04 5.71 -12.44
CA MET A 267 -16.38 4.46 -12.02
C MET A 267 -16.81 3.24 -12.85
N HIS A 268 -17.15 3.43 -14.13
CA HIS A 268 -17.64 2.38 -15.03
C HIS A 268 -16.77 1.11 -15.05
N LYS A 269 -15.44 1.27 -15.16
CA LYS A 269 -14.48 0.14 -15.14
C LYS A 269 -14.57 -0.71 -13.87
N ILE A 270 -14.94 -0.12 -12.73
CA ILE A 270 -15.13 -0.84 -11.46
C ILE A 270 -16.44 -1.64 -11.52
N VAL A 271 -17.52 -1.02 -12.01
CA VAL A 271 -18.83 -1.67 -12.17
C VAL A 271 -18.73 -2.88 -13.11
N GLU A 272 -18.02 -2.76 -14.23
CA GLU A 272 -17.75 -3.88 -15.13
C GLU A 272 -17.03 -5.04 -14.42
N LYS A 273 -16.02 -4.74 -13.59
CA LYS A 273 -15.28 -5.76 -12.84
C LYS A 273 -16.14 -6.45 -11.76
N ILE A 274 -17.07 -5.73 -11.15
CA ILE A 274 -18.01 -6.33 -10.19
C ILE A 274 -18.95 -7.31 -10.90
N ARG A 275 -19.47 -6.93 -12.08
CA ARG A 275 -20.44 -7.73 -12.85
C ARG A 275 -19.86 -8.97 -13.55
N LYS A 276 -18.59 -8.94 -13.96
CA LYS A 276 -17.88 -10.07 -14.61
C LYS A 276 -17.64 -11.23 -13.65
#